data_AF-A0A136KL10-F1
#
_entry.id   AF-A0A136KL10-F1
#
_cell.length_a   1.000
_cell.length_b   1.000
_cell.length_c   1.000
_cell.angle_alpha   90.00
_cell.angle_beta   90.00
_cell.angle_gamma   90.00
#
_symmetry.space_group_name_H-M   'P 1'
#
loop_
_entity.id
_entity.type
_entity.pdbx_description
1 polymer ?
#
loop_
_entity_poly.entity_id
_entity_poly.type
_entity_poly.pdbx_seq_one_letter_code
_entity_poly.pdbx_strand_id
1 'polypeptide(L)'
;MKALFPSRAIALLMGVSLLDLVLTALLHSKGLIVELNPLMRPLLERSEWLFALVKSLTILITYAVLVWYSRRNLVFVRQASAVGAVAYVLIWSVWFVSVP
;
A
#
# COMPACT_ATOMS: atom_id res chain seq x y z
N MET A 1 -6.97 -12.79 -15.55
CA MET A 1 -6.28 -12.70 -14.25
C MET A 1 -4.92 -13.40 -14.23
N LYS A 2 -4.74 -14.63 -14.74
CA LYS A 2 -3.46 -15.36 -14.71
C LYS A 2 -2.25 -14.65 -15.36
N ALA A 3 -2.47 -13.74 -16.32
CA ALA A 3 -1.38 -13.09 -17.06
C ALA A 3 -0.71 -11.91 -16.31
N LEU A 4 -1.47 -11.16 -15.50
CA LEU A 4 -0.94 -10.04 -14.70
C LEU A 4 -0.85 -10.37 -13.21
N PHE A 5 -1.85 -11.02 -12.63
CA PHE A 5 -1.88 -11.30 -11.20
C PHE A 5 -1.88 -12.80 -10.94
N PRO A 6 -0.78 -13.37 -10.41
CA PRO A 6 -0.69 -14.79 -10.07
C PRO A 6 -1.74 -15.24 -9.05
N SER A 7 -2.27 -14.30 -8.25
CA SER A 7 -3.36 -14.56 -7.30
C SER A 7 -4.25 -13.35 -7.06
N ARG A 8 -5.50 -13.60 -6.62
CA ARG A 8 -6.43 -12.55 -6.17
C ARG A 8 -5.89 -11.78 -4.96
N ALA A 9 -5.10 -12.42 -4.10
CA ALA A 9 -4.53 -11.79 -2.91
C ALA A 9 -3.50 -10.70 -3.28
N ILE A 10 -2.67 -10.94 -4.31
CA ILE A 10 -1.75 -9.91 -4.84
C ILE A 10 -2.56 -8.74 -5.41
N ALA A 11 -3.60 -9.03 -6.20
CA ALA A 11 -4.45 -7.98 -6.76
C ALA A 11 -5.13 -7.14 -5.67
N LEU A 12 -5.61 -7.79 -4.61
CA LEU A 12 -6.22 -7.12 -3.46
C LEU A 12 -5.21 -6.26 -2.71
N LEU A 13 -4.01 -6.78 -2.41
CA LEU A 13 -2.95 -6.01 -1.77
C LEU A 13 -2.58 -4.77 -2.60
N MET A 14 -2.38 -4.93 -3.91
CA MET A 14 -2.07 -3.81 -4.80
C MET A 14 -3.20 -2.79 -4.87
N GLY A 15 -4.46 -3.25 -4.93
CA GLY A 15 -5.62 -2.37 -4.92
C GLY A 15 -5.70 -1.55 -3.62
N VAL A 16 -5.49 -2.19 -2.47
CA VAL A 16 -5.44 -1.52 -1.17
C VAL A 16 -4.30 -0.51 -1.11
N SER A 17 -3.09 -0.86 -1.57
CA SER A 17 -1.95 0.06 -1.57
C SER A 17 -2.14 1.27 -2.49
N LEU A 18 -2.78 1.09 -3.65
CA LEU A 18 -3.10 2.19 -4.57
C LEU A 18 -4.19 3.11 -3.99
N LEU A 19 -5.22 2.52 -3.40
CA LEU A 19 -6.30 3.28 -2.76
C LEU A 19 -5.76 4.10 -1.59
N ASP A 20 -4.89 3.52 -0.77
CA ASP A 20 -4.17 4.22 0.29
C ASP A 20 -3.35 5.40 -0.25
N LEU A 21 -2.57 5.19 -1.31
CA LEU A 21 -1.78 6.28 -1.92
C LEU A 21 -2.68 7.47 -2.29
N VAL A 22 -3.79 7.21 -2.98
CA VAL A 22 -4.70 8.25 -3.44
C VAL A 22 -5.41 8.92 -2.26
N LEU A 23 -5.98 8.14 -1.34
CA LEU A 23 -6.68 8.69 -0.18
C LEU A 23 -5.75 9.52 0.70
N THR A 24 -4.53 9.05 0.93
CA THR A 24 -3.58 9.76 1.77
C THR A 24 -3.18 11.10 1.15
N ALA A 25 -2.87 11.14 -0.15
CA ALA A 25 -2.57 12.40 -0.84
C ALA A 25 -3.78 13.38 -0.85
N LEU A 26 -4.99 12.87 -1.07
CA LEU A 26 -6.21 13.69 -1.10
C LEU A 26 -6.60 14.22 0.29
N LEU A 27 -6.50 13.40 1.33
CA LEU A 27 -6.82 13.81 2.68
C LEU A 27 -5.76 14.76 3.25
N HIS A 28 -4.47 14.52 2.93
CA HIS A 28 -3.38 15.41 3.32
C HIS A 28 -3.50 16.79 2.68
N SER A 29 -3.80 16.86 1.38
CA SER A 29 -3.99 18.15 0.70
C SER A 29 -5.17 18.98 1.25
N LYS A 30 -6.08 18.35 2.01
CA LYS A 30 -7.17 19.00 2.75
C LYS A 30 -6.84 19.26 4.24
N GLY A 31 -5.65 18.90 4.69
CA GLY A 31 -5.23 19.04 6.10
C GLY A 31 -5.97 18.10 7.07
N LEU A 32 -6.56 17.01 6.58
CA LEU A 32 -7.41 16.12 7.38
C LEU A 32 -6.64 15.00 8.07
N ILE A 33 -5.41 14.72 7.63
CA ILE A 33 -4.59 13.63 8.16
C ILE A 33 -3.11 13.99 8.20
N VAL A 34 -2.35 13.22 8.98
CA VAL A 34 -0.89 13.23 9.01
C VAL A 34 -0.39 11.84 8.62
N GLU A 35 0.73 11.72 7.93
CA GLU A 35 1.29 10.40 7.60
C GLU A 35 1.80 9.69 8.88
N LEU A 36 1.30 8.47 9.12
CA LEU A 36 1.74 7.65 10.26
C LEU A 36 3.15 7.08 10.06
N ASN A 37 3.54 6.80 8.82
CA ASN A 37 4.85 6.23 8.50
C ASN A 37 5.95 7.30 8.65
N PRO A 38 6.87 7.19 9.62
CA PRO A 38 7.88 8.21 9.88
C PRO A 38 8.86 8.42 8.72
N LEU A 39 9.01 7.43 7.82
CA LEU A 39 9.84 7.55 6.62
C LEU A 39 9.12 8.28 5.48
N MET A 40 7.80 8.11 5.38
CA MET A 40 7.00 8.75 4.33
C MET A 40 6.53 10.15 4.73
N ARG A 41 6.43 10.43 6.03
CA ARG A 41 5.93 11.70 6.55
C ARG A 41 6.71 12.93 6.05
N PRO A 42 8.06 12.96 6.07
CA PRO A 42 8.80 14.10 5.53
C PRO A 42 8.61 14.28 4.02
N LEU A 43 8.29 13.20 3.29
CA LEU A 43 8.02 13.27 1.85
C LEU A 43 6.66 13.92 1.62
N LEU A 44 5.65 13.52 2.38
CA LEU A 44 4.29 14.05 2.29
C LEU A 44 4.23 15.53 2.71
N GLU A 45 4.90 15.89 3.82
CA GLU A 45 4.99 17.27 4.30
C GLU A 45 5.73 18.19 3.32
N ARG A 46 6.67 17.66 2.54
CA ARG A 46 7.38 18.42 1.49
C ARG A 46 6.56 18.58 0.22
N SER A 47 5.92 17.49 -0.24
CA SER A 47 5.08 17.48 -1.43
C SER A 47 4.30 16.18 -1.57
N GLU A 48 2.99 16.27 -1.82
CA GLU A 48 2.14 15.13 -2.15
C GLU A 48 2.60 14.41 -3.42
N TRP A 49 3.16 15.13 -4.38
CA TRP A 49 3.70 14.54 -5.62
C TRP A 49 4.95 13.70 -5.35
N LEU A 50 5.84 14.18 -4.47
CA LEU A 50 7.03 13.42 -4.07
C LEU A 50 6.63 12.14 -3.33
N PHE A 51 5.69 12.26 -2.39
CA PHE A 51 5.10 11.12 -1.71
C PHE A 51 4.47 10.13 -2.69
N ALA A 52 3.62 10.60 -3.60
CA ALA A 52 2.95 9.75 -4.58
C ALA A 52 3.95 9.03 -5.49
N LEU A 53 5.02 9.69 -5.90
CA LEU A 53 6.08 9.09 -6.72
C LEU A 53 6.80 7.97 -5.96
N VAL A 54 7.31 8.26 -4.76
CA VAL A 54 8.08 7.29 -3.96
C VAL A 54 7.19 6.11 -3.55
N LYS A 55 5.95 6.37 -3.15
CA LYS A 55 4.97 5.34 -2.79
C LYS A 55 4.59 4.49 -4.00
N SER A 56 4.39 5.09 -5.18
CA SER A 56 4.15 4.34 -6.42
C SER A 56 5.31 3.41 -6.77
N LEU A 57 6.56 3.90 -6.69
CA LEU A 57 7.75 3.06 -6.90
C LEU A 57 7.81 1.90 -5.91
N THR A 58 7.49 2.15 -4.64
CA THR A 58 7.44 1.11 -3.60
C THR A 58 6.39 0.04 -3.93
N ILE A 59 5.21 0.44 -4.39
CA ILE A 59 4.14 -0.47 -4.83
C ILE A 59 4.59 -1.31 -6.02
N LEU A 60 5.22 -0.68 -7.03
CA LEU A 60 5.72 -1.37 -8.22
C LEU A 60 6.82 -2.39 -7.88
N ILE A 61 7.77 -2.02 -7.01
CA ILE A 61 8.83 -2.94 -6.54
C ILE A 61 8.19 -4.11 -5.78
N THR A 62 7.26 -3.83 -4.88
CA THR A 62 6.55 -4.87 -4.11
C THR A 62 5.82 -5.83 -5.04
N TYR A 63 5.09 -5.31 -6.02
CA TYR A 63 4.43 -6.11 -7.05
C TYR A 63 5.43 -6.99 -7.81
N ALA A 64 6.51 -6.41 -8.32
CA ALA A 64 7.52 -7.14 -9.08
C ALA A 64 8.14 -8.28 -8.25
N VAL A 65 8.47 -8.03 -6.98
CA VAL A 65 9.00 -9.03 -6.05
C VAL A 65 7.99 -10.15 -5.80
N LEU A 66 6.73 -9.83 -5.52
CA LEU A 66 5.68 -10.82 -5.28
C LEU A 66 5.41 -11.68 -6.53
N VAL A 67 5.34 -11.07 -7.70
CA VAL A 67 5.16 -11.79 -8.97
C VAL A 67 6.36 -12.69 -9.26
N TRP A 68 7.57 -12.18 -9.11
CA TRP A 68 8.79 -12.97 -9.31
C TRP A 68 8.84 -14.16 -8.33
N TYR A 69 8.59 -13.92 -7.04
CA TYR A 69 8.66 -14.96 -6.01
C TYR A 69 7.48 -15.94 -6.08
N SER A 70 6.35 -15.55 -6.67
CA SER A 70 5.20 -16.45 -6.87
C SER A 70 5.53 -17.67 -7.73
N ARG A 71 6.56 -17.57 -8.59
CA ARG A 71 7.08 -18.68 -9.40
C ARG A 71 7.80 -19.73 -8.56
N ARG A 72 8.29 -19.36 -7.37
CA ARG A 72 8.97 -20.25 -6.43
C ARG A 72 8.03 -20.81 -5.37
N ASN A 73 7.20 -19.96 -4.76
CA ASN A 73 6.26 -20.37 -3.73
C ASN A 73 4.97 -19.53 -3.77
N LEU A 74 4.01 -19.98 -4.56
CA LEU A 74 2.72 -19.29 -4.71
C LEU A 74 1.90 -19.30 -3.41
N VAL A 75 1.98 -20.37 -2.61
CA VAL A 75 1.20 -20.50 -1.37
C VAL A 75 1.63 -19.44 -0.36
N PHE A 76 2.95 -19.28 -0.17
CA PHE A 76 3.52 -18.24 0.68
C PHE A 76 3.10 -16.84 0.21
N VAL A 77 3.27 -16.54 -1.09
CA VAL A 77 2.90 -15.21 -1.63
C VAL A 77 1.42 -14.91 -1.41
N ARG A 78 0.53 -15.90 -1.59
CA ARG A 78 -0.91 -15.73 -1.35
C ARG A 78 -1.22 -15.40 0.11
N GLN A 79 -0.60 -16.13 1.04
CA GLN A 79 -0.78 -15.90 2.47
C GLN A 79 -0.19 -14.55 2.88
N ALA A 80 1.05 -14.25 2.47
CA ALA A 80 1.71 -12.98 2.77
C ALA A 80 0.91 -11.79 2.22
N SER A 81 0.40 -11.86 0.99
CA SER A 81 -0.42 -10.78 0.43
C SER A 81 -1.77 -10.63 1.13
N ALA A 82 -2.43 -11.72 1.50
CA ALA A 82 -3.70 -11.66 2.23
C ALA A 82 -3.52 -11.10 3.64
N VAL A 83 -2.55 -11.62 4.40
CA VAL A 83 -2.21 -11.13 5.74
C VAL A 83 -1.77 -9.68 5.69
N GLY A 84 -0.91 -9.31 4.73
CA GLY A 84 -0.46 -7.93 4.54
C GLY A 84 -1.62 -6.97 4.26
N ALA A 85 -2.57 -7.36 3.41
CA ALA A 85 -3.72 -6.52 3.12
C ALA A 85 -4.66 -6.37 4.33
N VAL A 86 -4.93 -7.45 5.06
CA VAL A 86 -5.76 -7.42 6.27
C VAL A 86 -5.09 -6.58 7.36
N ALA A 87 -3.81 -6.82 7.62
CA ALA A 87 -3.04 -6.05 8.61
C ALA A 87 -3.04 -4.56 8.26
N TYR A 88 -2.81 -4.22 6.98
CA TYR A 88 -2.84 -2.84 6.53
C TYR A 88 -4.20 -2.18 6.79
N VAL A 89 -5.30 -2.80 6.37
CA VAL A 89 -6.65 -2.25 6.57
C VAL A 89 -6.96 -2.08 8.05
N LEU A 90 -6.60 -3.04 8.90
CA LEU A 90 -6.81 -2.95 10.34
C LEU A 90 -6.01 -1.79 10.97
N ILE A 91 -4.73 -1.66 10.65
CA ILE A 91 -3.88 -0.57 11.13
C ILE A 91 -4.47 0.77 10.69
N TRP A 92 -4.85 0.89 9.42
CA TRP A 92 -5.43 2.12 8.87
C TRP A 92 -6.76 2.47 9.54
N SER A 93 -7.67 1.50 9.71
CA SER A 93 -8.96 1.72 10.36
C SER A 93 -8.82 2.13 11.83
N VAL A 94 -7.95 1.46 12.59
CA VAL A 94 -7.68 1.82 13.99
C VAL A 94 -7.10 3.23 14.06
N TRP A 95 -6.12 3.52 13.22
CA TRP A 95 -5.49 4.83 13.18
C TRP A 95 -6.50 5.93 12.81
N PHE A 96 -7.27 5.75 11.74
CA PHE A 96 -8.27 6.71 11.27
C PHE A 96 -9.32 7.06 12.33
N VAL A 97 -9.75 6.07 13.13
CA VAL A 97 -10.71 6.29 14.23
C VAL A 97 -10.05 6.88 15.48
N SER A 98 -8.74 6.69 15.65
CA SER A 98 -7.98 7.23 16.79
C SER A 98 -7.51 8.68 16.62
N VAL A 99 -7.52 9.20 15.39
CA VAL A 99 -7.21 10.62 15.12
C VAL A 99 -8.49 11.44 15.40
N PRO A 100 -8.47 12.38 16.36
CA PRO A 100 -9.62 13.21 16.73
C PRO A 100 -10.01 14.24 15.68
#